data_AF-A0A7S1LVF8-F1
#
_entry.id   AF-A0A7S1LVF8-F1
#
_cell.length_a   1.000
_cell.length_b   1.000
_cell.length_c   1.000
_cell.angle_alpha   90.00
_cell.angle_beta   90.00
_cell.angle_gamma   90.00
#
_symmetry.space_group_name_H-M   'P 1'
#
loop_
_entity.id
_entity.type
_entity.pdbx_description
1 polymer ?
#
loop_
_entity_poly.entity_id
_entity_poly.type
_entity_poly.pdbx_seq_one_letter_code
_entity_poly.pdbx_strand_id
1 'polypeptide(L)'
;GALADPDARVRMAAVRAAAEIAERGDRSTISALASRLEDGDSSLQQAALSSLAGVVDKADKRLVAAVAERLNDQEQWQIRQTAASALADLVPRGDQTVMGVVAE
;
A
#
# COMPACT_ATOMS: atom_id res chain seq x y z
N GLY A 1 -16.19 -10.52 -4.35
CA GLY A 1 -15.28 -11.03 -3.31
C GLY A 1 -15.18 -9.99 -2.20
N ALA A 2 -14.90 -10.40 -0.96
CA ALA A 2 -15.00 -9.52 0.22
C ALA A 2 -14.15 -8.23 0.15
N LEU A 3 -13.07 -8.24 -0.65
CA LEU A 3 -12.21 -7.08 -0.92
C LEU A 3 -12.85 -6.00 -1.81
N ALA A 4 -13.97 -6.30 -2.47
CA ALA A 4 -14.72 -5.40 -3.35
C ALA A 4 -16.19 -5.30 -2.92
N ASP A 5 -16.48 -5.61 -1.65
CA ASP A 5 -17.82 -5.53 -1.10
C ASP A 5 -18.28 -4.06 -1.01
N PRO A 6 -19.56 -3.74 -1.28
CA PRO A 6 -20.07 -2.38 -1.08
C PRO A 6 -19.94 -1.88 0.36
N ASP A 7 -19.95 -2.77 1.36
CA ASP A 7 -19.79 -2.40 2.76
C ASP A 7 -18.30 -2.21 3.11
N ALA A 8 -17.94 -0.98 3.53
CA ALA A 8 -16.59 -0.62 3.92
C ALA A 8 -16.06 -1.46 5.10
N ARG A 9 -16.93 -1.92 6.01
CA ARG A 9 -16.54 -2.81 7.11
C ARG A 9 -16.16 -4.19 6.61
N VAL A 10 -16.88 -4.71 5.60
CA VAL A 10 -16.56 -5.99 4.97
C VAL A 10 -15.24 -5.88 4.20
N ARG A 11 -15.03 -4.79 3.45
CA ARG A 11 -13.74 -4.52 2.79
C ARG A 11 -12.59 -4.44 3.79
N MET A 12 -12.78 -3.74 4.90
CA MET A 12 -11.76 -3.58 5.93
C MET A 12 -11.41 -4.91 6.62
N ALA A 13 -12.42 -5.72 6.94
CA ALA A 13 -12.21 -7.06 7.48
C ALA A 13 -11.43 -7.94 6.49
N ALA A 14 -11.78 -7.86 5.20
CA ALA A 14 -11.10 -8.60 4.14
C ALA A 14 -9.64 -8.16 3.96
N VAL A 15 -9.36 -6.86 4.02
CA VAL A 15 -8.00 -6.29 3.97
C VAL A 15 -7.14 -6.83 5.11
N ARG A 16 -7.67 -6.79 6.34
CA ARG A 16 -6.94 -7.28 7.52
C ARG A 16 -6.72 -8.78 7.47
N ALA A 17 -7.75 -9.55 7.14
CA ALA A 17 -7.65 -10.99 7.02
C ALA A 17 -6.65 -11.40 5.92
N ALA A 18 -6.66 -10.71 4.78
CA ALA A 18 -5.70 -10.95 3.71
C ALA A 18 -4.26 -10.68 4.19
N ALA A 19 -4.04 -9.62 4.97
CA ALA A 19 -2.74 -9.30 5.52
C ALA A 19 -2.24 -10.34 6.53
N GLU A 20 -3.14 -10.88 7.36
CA GLU A 20 -2.80 -11.86 8.40
C GLU A 20 -2.46 -13.24 7.81
N ILE A 21 -3.14 -13.64 6.73
CA ILE A 21 -2.92 -14.95 6.10
C ILE A 21 -1.83 -14.92 5.02
N ALA A 22 -1.46 -13.74 4.53
CA ALA A 22 -0.49 -13.62 3.47
C ALA A 22 0.92 -13.94 3.96
N GLU A 23 1.63 -14.74 3.18
CA GLU A 23 3.05 -14.92 3.36
C GLU A 23 3.78 -13.63 2.99
N ARG A 24 4.94 -13.40 3.61
CA ARG A 24 5.77 -12.24 3.25
C ARG A 24 6.15 -12.31 1.78
N GLY A 25 5.93 -11.21 1.06
CA GLY A 25 6.16 -11.11 -0.38
C GLY A 25 5.06 -11.73 -1.25
N ASP A 26 3.90 -12.10 -0.68
CA ASP A 26 2.77 -12.57 -1.47
C ASP A 26 2.25 -11.46 -2.40
N ARG A 27 2.60 -11.60 -3.68
CA ARG A 27 2.28 -10.64 -4.74
C ARG A 27 0.78 -10.47 -4.94
N SER A 28 -0.01 -11.53 -4.75
CA SER A 28 -1.45 -11.47 -4.95
C SER A 28 -2.10 -10.61 -3.86
N THR A 29 -1.71 -10.83 -2.61
CA THR A 29 -2.16 -9.99 -1.50
C THR A 29 -1.66 -8.55 -1.64
N ILE A 30 -0.39 -8.36 -1.99
CA ILE A 30 0.19 -7.03 -2.18
C ILE A 30 -0.56 -6.24 -3.26
N SER A 31 -0.85 -6.85 -4.41
CA SER A 31 -1.60 -6.20 -5.48
C SER A 31 -3.03 -5.86 -5.05
N ALA A 32 -3.69 -6.76 -4.32
CA ALA A 32 -5.03 -6.54 -3.80
C ALA A 32 -5.08 -5.37 -2.79
N LEU A 33 -4.11 -5.30 -1.88
CA LEU A 33 -3.98 -4.22 -0.90
C LEU A 33 -3.62 -2.89 -1.55
N ALA A 34 -2.71 -2.88 -2.53
CA ALA A 34 -2.33 -1.66 -3.26
C ALA A 34 -3.55 -1.04 -3.96
N SER A 35 -4.41 -1.87 -4.54
CA SER A 35 -5.65 -1.44 -5.19
C SER A 35 -6.71 -0.92 -4.20
N ARG A 36 -6.49 -1.00 -2.87
CA ARG A 36 -7.33 -0.37 -1.84
C ARG A 36 -6.82 1.00 -1.39
N LEU A 37 -5.63 1.40 -1.80
CA LEU A 37 -5.12 2.76 -1.57
C LEU A 37 -5.88 3.81 -2.39
N GLU A 38 -6.60 3.36 -3.42
CA GLU A 38 -7.44 4.19 -4.30
C GLU A 38 -8.91 4.23 -3.84
N ASP A 39 -9.27 3.52 -2.76
CA ASP A 39 -10.65 3.53 -2.25
C ASP A 39 -10.96 4.90 -1.63
N GLY A 40 -12.19 5.40 -1.78
CA GLY A 40 -12.59 6.71 -1.26
C GLY A 40 -12.66 6.77 0.28
N ASP A 41 -12.62 5.61 0.95
CA ASP A 41 -12.63 5.52 2.41
C ASP A 41 -11.21 5.62 2.99
N SER A 42 -10.90 6.75 3.65
CA SER A 42 -9.60 6.98 4.29
C SER A 42 -9.23 5.95 5.36
N SER A 43 -10.22 5.33 6.04
CA SER A 43 -9.95 4.27 7.02
C SER A 43 -9.49 2.99 6.33
N LEU A 44 -10.06 2.69 5.16
CA LEU A 44 -9.66 1.54 4.37
C LEU A 44 -8.28 1.74 3.74
N GLN A 45 -7.98 2.94 3.26
CA GLN A 45 -6.66 3.32 2.77
C GLN A 45 -5.57 3.08 3.83
N GLN A 46 -5.80 3.57 5.06
CA GLN A 46 -4.88 3.39 6.18
C GLN A 46 -4.72 1.91 6.57
N ALA A 47 -5.81 1.14 6.59
CA ALA A 47 -5.75 -0.29 6.86
C ALA A 47 -4.95 -1.05 5.79
N ALA A 48 -5.14 -0.71 4.52
CA ALA A 48 -4.38 -1.28 3.41
C ALA A 48 -2.90 -0.94 3.49
N LEU A 49 -2.58 0.31 3.88
CA LEU A 49 -1.20 0.75 4.08
C LEU A 49 -0.48 -0.04 5.18
N SER A 50 -1.10 -0.12 6.34
CA SER A 50 -0.56 -0.83 7.49
C SER A 50 -0.41 -2.33 7.19
N SER A 51 -1.35 -2.89 6.44
CA SER A 51 -1.31 -4.27 5.96
C SER A 51 -0.13 -4.50 5.00
N LEU A 52 0.08 -3.61 4.04
CA LEU A 52 1.22 -3.67 3.12
C LEU A 52 2.55 -3.66 3.88
N ALA A 53 2.70 -2.80 4.89
CA ALA A 53 3.92 -2.77 5.69
C ALA A 53 4.22 -4.11 6.42
N GLY A 54 3.20 -4.90 6.74
CA GLY A 54 3.33 -6.22 7.39
C GLY A 54 3.63 -7.37 6.43
N VAL A 55 3.07 -7.31 5.22
CA VAL A 55 3.16 -8.39 4.20
C VAL A 55 4.39 -8.24 3.32
N VAL A 56 4.98 -7.06 3.24
CA VAL A 56 6.04 -6.77 2.27
C VAL A 56 7.42 -7.09 2.83
N ASP A 57 8.25 -7.72 2.01
CA ASP A 57 9.67 -7.84 2.30
C ASP A 57 10.34 -6.48 2.07
N LYS A 58 11.14 -5.99 3.03
CA LYS A 58 11.65 -4.60 3.11
C LYS A 58 12.57 -4.17 1.94
N ALA A 59 12.69 -4.99 0.91
CA ALA A 59 13.51 -4.77 -0.28
C ALA A 59 12.74 -5.01 -1.60
N ASP A 60 11.40 -5.13 -1.60
CA ASP A 60 10.65 -5.28 -2.85
C ASP A 60 10.56 -3.96 -3.62
N LYS A 61 11.55 -3.75 -4.51
CA LYS A 61 11.68 -2.59 -5.39
C LYS A 61 10.44 -2.37 -6.27
N ARG A 62 9.68 -3.42 -6.59
CA ARG A 62 8.49 -3.29 -7.44
C ARG A 62 7.33 -2.69 -6.69
N LEU A 63 7.18 -3.03 -5.42
CA LEU A 63 6.19 -2.36 -4.58
C LEU A 63 6.56 -0.90 -4.37
N VAL A 64 7.83 -0.65 -4.05
CA VAL A 64 8.33 0.73 -3.91
C VAL A 64 8.00 1.55 -5.15
N ALA A 65 8.22 1.00 -6.35
CA ALA A 65 7.85 1.67 -7.60
C ALA A 65 6.34 1.90 -7.72
N ALA A 66 5.50 0.90 -7.44
CA ALA A 66 4.04 1.04 -7.51
C ALA A 66 3.50 2.09 -6.52
N VAL A 67 4.06 2.15 -5.31
CA VAL A 67 3.70 3.16 -4.31
C VAL A 67 4.26 4.53 -4.70
N ALA A 68 5.46 4.60 -5.27
CA ALA A 68 6.05 5.85 -5.76
C ALA A 68 5.28 6.43 -6.95
N GLU A 69 4.72 5.61 -7.85
CA GLU A 69 3.82 6.10 -8.90
C GLU A 69 2.60 6.84 -8.32
N ARG A 70 2.09 6.40 -7.15
CA ARG A 70 0.97 7.07 -6.46
C ARG A 70 1.37 8.41 -5.84
N LEU A 71 2.66 8.73 -5.68
CA LEU A 71 3.10 10.07 -5.28
C LEU A 71 2.90 11.11 -6.38
N ASN A 72 2.92 10.68 -7.63
CA ASN A 72 2.70 11.53 -8.79
C ASN A 72 1.22 11.68 -9.17
N ASP A 73 0.31 11.04 -8.43
CA ASP A 73 -1.13 11.20 -8.61
C ASP A 73 -1.53 12.65 -8.35
N GLN A 74 -1.91 13.36 -9.42
CA GLN A 74 -2.17 14.81 -9.38
C GLN A 74 -3.56 15.14 -8.81
N GLU A 75 -4.51 14.21 -8.91
CA GLU A 75 -5.92 14.47 -8.61
C GLU A 75 -6.23 14.32 -7.12
N GLN A 76 -5.55 13.41 -6.42
CA GLN A 76 -5.88 13.10 -5.03
C GLN A 76 -4.72 13.34 -4.07
N TRP A 77 -4.74 14.48 -3.38
CA TRP A 77 -3.71 14.84 -2.41
C TRP A 77 -3.57 13.82 -1.28
N GLN A 78 -4.67 13.15 -0.90
CA GLN A 78 -4.70 12.08 0.10
C GLN A 78 -3.91 10.85 -0.34
N ILE A 79 -3.96 10.51 -1.63
CA ILE A 79 -3.21 9.38 -2.21
C ILE A 79 -1.71 9.68 -2.14
N ARG A 80 -1.30 10.91 -2.45
CA ARG A 80 0.11 11.33 -2.32
C ARG A 80 0.61 11.23 -0.88
N GLN A 81 -0.15 11.74 0.09
CA GLN A 81 0.26 11.68 1.50
C GLN A 81 0.38 10.23 2.00
N THR A 82 -0.60 9.39 1.62
CA THR A 82 -0.63 7.98 2.00
C THR A 82 0.55 7.23 1.40
N ALA A 83 0.85 7.45 0.11
CA ALA A 83 2.01 6.87 -0.57
C ALA A 83 3.34 7.33 0.05
N ALA A 84 3.46 8.60 0.46
CA ALA A 84 4.67 9.12 1.10
C ALA A 84 4.92 8.45 2.47
N SER A 85 3.85 8.29 3.26
CA SER A 85 3.93 7.59 4.55
C SER A 85 4.28 6.11 4.36
N ALA A 86 3.69 5.46 3.36
CA ALA A 86 3.99 4.07 3.02
C ALA A 86 5.46 3.86 2.67
N LEU A 87 6.02 4.75 1.84
CA LEU A 87 7.42 4.68 1.43
C LEU A 87 8.34 4.93 2.62
N ALA A 88 7.99 5.85 3.52
CA ALA A 88 8.76 6.08 4.74
C ALA A 88 8.80 4.85 5.67
N ASP A 89 7.72 4.05 5.70
CA ASP A 89 7.65 2.81 6.50
C ASP A 89 8.28 1.60 5.81
N LEU A 90 8.14 1.51 4.48
CA LEU A 90 8.69 0.43 3.67
C LEU A 90 10.21 0.54 3.48
N VAL A 91 10.74 1.76 3.51
CA VAL A 91 12.16 2.03 3.24
C VAL A 91 12.85 2.42 4.54
N PRO A 92 13.75 1.57 5.08
CA PRO A 92 14.59 1.98 6.20
C PRO A 92 15.35 3.25 5.83
N ARG A 93 15.34 4.27 6.70
CA ARG A 93 16.12 5.50 6.52
C ARG A 93 17.57 5.14 6.16
N GLY A 94 17.96 5.37 4.91
CA GLY A 94 19.30 5.06 4.39
C GLY A 94 19.35 4.20 3.13
N ASP A 95 18.23 3.62 2.67
CA ASP A 95 18.23 2.87 1.41
C ASP A 95 18.19 3.82 0.19
N GLN A 96 19.36 4.03 -0.40
CA GLN A 96 19.58 4.93 -1.54
C GLN A 96 18.87 4.46 -2.82
N THR A 97 18.41 3.21 -2.85
CA THR A 97 17.75 2.63 -4.04
C THR A 97 16.38 3.24 -4.29
N VAL A 98 15.73 3.76 -3.26
CA VAL A 98 14.37 4.32 -3.36
C VAL A 98 14.38 5.82 -3.60
N MET A 99 15.36 6.55 -3.06
CA MET A 99 15.53 8.00 -3.29
C MET A 99 15.58 8.37 -4.78
N GLY A 100 16.06 7.48 -5.65
CA GLY A 100 16.05 7.71 -7.10
C GLY A 100 14.67 7.57 -7.76
N VAL A 101 13.78 6.75 -7.21
CA VAL A 101 12.43 6.49 -7.76
C VAL A 101 11.45 7.64 -7.42
N VAL A 102 11.72 8.38 -6.34
CA VAL A 102 10.87 9.50 -5.90
C VAL A 102 11.30 10.85 -6.50
N ALA A 103 12.46 10.90 -7.16
CA ALA A 103 13.09 12.13 -7.64
C ALA A 103 13.00 12.32 -9.17
N GLU A 104 12.35 11.41 -9.90
CA GLU A 104 12.05 11.55 -11.34
C GLU A 104 10.59 11.97 -11.59
#